data_AF-A0A367ADM8-F1
#
_entry.id   AF-A0A367ADM8-F1
#
_cell.length_a   1.000
_cell.length_b   1.000
_cell.length_c   1.000
_cell.angle_alpha   90.00
_cell.angle_beta   90.00
_cell.angle_gamma   90.00
#
_symmetry.space_group_name_H-M   'P 1'
#
loop_
_entity.id
_entity.type
_entity.pdbx_description
1 polymer ?
#
loop_
_entity_poly.entity_id
_entity_poly.type
_entity_poly.pdbx_seq_one_letter_code
_entity_poly.pdbx_strand_id
1 'polypeptide(L)'
;MPEGVERTPDEALTEAQRLLDDGLPFHAHEVLEDAWKATTGPERELWRGLAQLAVCVTHAARGNPRGAATLLDRAARNLEPFVGDPPHDVDVVGLLAWARAADPSGPLAPPSLRTGSPGPP
;
A
#
# COMPACT_ATOMS: atom_id res chain seq x y z
N MET A 1 -3.90 -21.02 -0.01
CA MET A 1 -2.66 -20.33 0.42
C MET A 1 -2.43 -20.72 1.87
N PRO A 2 -1.24 -21.19 2.29
CA PRO A 2 -1.01 -21.41 3.71
C PRO A 2 -1.04 -20.05 4.41
N GLU A 3 -1.98 -19.90 5.33
CA GLU A 3 -2.11 -18.76 6.24
C GLU A 3 -0.90 -18.76 7.19
N GLY A 4 -0.22 -17.62 7.36
CA GLY A 4 0.80 -17.48 8.41
C GLY A 4 2.26 -17.76 8.02
N VAL A 5 2.68 -17.45 6.79
CA VAL A 5 4.13 -17.26 6.55
C VAL A 5 4.53 -15.97 7.26
N GLU A 6 5.24 -16.09 8.38
CA GLU A 6 5.92 -14.96 9.03
C GLU A 6 6.87 -14.34 8.00
N ARG A 7 6.47 -13.20 7.44
CA ARG A 7 7.32 -12.41 6.56
C ARG A 7 7.97 -11.31 7.37
N THR A 8 9.23 -11.06 7.09
CA THR A 8 9.88 -9.82 7.50
C THR A 8 9.21 -8.62 6.80
N PRO A 9 9.31 -7.41 7.36
CA PRO A 9 8.90 -6.17 6.69
C PRO A 9 9.34 -6.07 5.23
N ASP A 10 10.59 -6.38 4.95
CA ASP A 10 11.16 -6.29 3.59
C ASP A 10 10.54 -7.30 2.63
N GLU A 11 10.31 -8.54 3.07
CA GLU A 11 9.63 -9.57 2.27
C GLU A 11 8.17 -9.20 2.00
N ALA A 12 7.47 -8.66 2.99
CA ALA A 12 6.09 -8.22 2.85
C ALA A 12 5.97 -7.07 1.83
N LEU A 13 6.86 -6.07 1.91
CA LEU A 13 6.90 -4.95 0.97
C LEU A 13 7.27 -5.40 -0.45
N THR A 14 8.27 -6.28 -0.58
CA THR A 14 8.71 -6.80 -1.88
C THR A 14 7.60 -7.60 -2.56
N GLU A 15 6.95 -8.50 -1.82
CA GLU A 15 5.85 -9.30 -2.37
C GLU A 15 4.62 -8.45 -2.68
N ALA A 16 4.27 -7.49 -1.83
CA ALA A 16 3.18 -6.56 -2.10
C ALA A 16 3.44 -5.73 -3.35
N GLN A 17 4.67 -5.24 -3.56
CA GLN A 17 5.04 -4.52 -4.79
C GLN A 17 4.89 -5.42 -6.02
N ARG A 18 5.44 -6.65 -5.97
CA ARG A 18 5.34 -7.61 -7.08
C ARG A 18 3.88 -7.89 -7.46
N LEU A 19 3.01 -8.07 -6.45
CA LEU A 19 1.58 -8.28 -6.67
C LEU A 19 0.88 -7.06 -7.24
N LEU A 20 1.27 -5.84 -6.84
CA LEU A 20 0.75 -4.60 -7.44
C LEU A 20 1.16 -4.49 -8.92
N ASP A 21 2.42 -4.79 -9.23
CA ASP A 21 2.96 -4.75 -10.59
C ASP A 21 2.30 -5.82 -11.50
N ASP A 22 1.96 -6.99 -10.95
CA ASP A 22 1.23 -8.06 -11.63
C ASP A 22 -0.28 -7.76 -11.80
N GLY A 23 -0.78 -6.61 -11.33
CA GLY A 23 -2.19 -6.24 -11.39
C GLY A 23 -3.08 -7.03 -10.40
N LEU A 24 -2.50 -7.48 -9.29
CA LEU A 24 -3.15 -8.24 -8.21
C LEU A 24 -3.26 -7.40 -6.90
N PRO A 25 -3.88 -6.21 -6.91
CA PRO A 25 -3.90 -5.30 -5.75
C PRO A 25 -4.63 -5.86 -4.53
N PHE A 26 -5.58 -6.78 -4.71
CA PHE A 26 -6.25 -7.44 -3.59
C PHE A 26 -5.31 -8.39 -2.83
N HIS A 27 -4.48 -9.15 -3.54
CA HIS A 27 -3.49 -10.02 -2.92
C HIS A 27 -2.39 -9.20 -2.25
N ALA A 28 -1.99 -8.08 -2.85
CA ALA A 28 -1.08 -7.13 -2.20
C ALA A 28 -1.66 -6.57 -0.89
N HIS A 29 -2.97 -6.26 -0.88
CA HIS A 29 -3.67 -5.86 0.34
C HIS A 29 -3.60 -6.95 1.42
N GLU A 30 -3.83 -8.22 1.10
CA GLU A 30 -3.75 -9.31 2.07
C GLU A 30 -2.35 -9.42 2.71
N VAL A 31 -1.29 -9.35 1.90
CA VAL A 31 0.10 -9.37 2.39
C VAL A 31 0.38 -8.21 3.36
N LEU A 32 -0.06 -7.00 3.02
CA LEU A 32 0.12 -5.81 3.85
C LEU A 32 -0.78 -5.83 5.10
N GLU A 33 -1.97 -6.42 5.01
CA GLU A 33 -2.88 -6.58 6.14
C GLU A 33 -2.32 -7.58 7.16
N ASP A 34 -1.68 -8.66 6.70
CA ASP A 34 -1.00 -9.61 7.57
C ASP A 34 0.18 -8.95 8.30
N ALA A 35 1.00 -8.18 7.58
CA ALA A 35 2.07 -7.39 8.20
C ALA A 35 1.53 -6.37 9.23
N TRP A 36 0.39 -5.74 8.95
CA TRP A 36 -0.30 -4.85 9.88
C TRP A 36 -0.76 -5.59 11.15
N LYS A 37 -1.34 -6.78 11.03
CA LYS A 37 -1.81 -7.59 12.15
C LYS A 37 -0.64 -8.08 13.02
N ALA A 38 0.49 -8.39 12.40
CA ALA A 38 1.72 -8.82 13.08
C ALA A 38 2.48 -7.66 13.75
N THR A 39 2.35 -6.44 13.24
CA THR A 39 3.08 -5.27 13.76
C THR A 39 2.41 -4.65 14.99
N THR A 40 3.24 -4.28 15.97
CA THR A 40 2.82 -3.54 17.17
C THR A 40 3.51 -2.18 17.23
N GLY A 41 2.99 -1.26 18.06
CA GLY A 41 3.56 0.07 18.21
C GLY A 41 3.23 1.03 17.06
N PRO A 42 3.99 2.14 16.92
CA PRO A 42 3.65 3.23 16.01
C PRO A 42 3.64 2.80 14.54
N GLU A 43 4.56 1.92 14.12
CA GLU A 43 4.66 1.40 12.75
C GLU A 43 3.41 0.69 12.26
N ARG A 44 2.53 0.26 13.17
CA ARG A 44 1.26 -0.38 12.81
C ARG A 44 0.40 0.51 11.91
N GLU A 45 0.40 1.83 12.10
CA GLU A 45 -0.38 2.73 11.24
C GLU A 45 0.23 2.86 9.83
N LEU A 46 1.55 2.71 9.67
CA LEU A 46 2.19 2.65 8.35
C LEU A 46 1.63 1.48 7.54
N TRP A 47 1.69 0.26 8.10
CA TRP A 47 1.19 -0.94 7.42
C TRP A 47 -0.29 -0.85 7.09
N ARG A 48 -1.08 -0.26 7.98
CA ARG A 48 -2.49 0.00 7.73
C ARG A 48 -2.69 0.96 6.56
N GLY A 49 -1.89 2.02 6.46
CA GLY A 49 -1.90 2.95 5.34
C GLY A 49 -1.56 2.26 4.01
N LEU A 50 -0.52 1.42 4.01
CA LEU A 50 -0.12 0.63 2.83
C LEU A 50 -1.23 -0.34 2.39
N ALA A 51 -1.82 -1.09 3.33
CA ALA A 51 -2.92 -2.00 3.04
C ALA A 51 -4.15 -1.25 2.47
N GLN A 52 -4.40 -0.02 2.94
CA GLN A 52 -5.47 0.84 2.43
C GLN A 52 -5.20 1.35 1.02
N LEU A 53 -3.94 1.65 0.65
CA LEU A 53 -3.59 1.99 -0.73
C LEU A 53 -3.87 0.81 -1.68
N ALA A 54 -3.44 -0.39 -1.34
CA ALA A 54 -3.64 -1.58 -2.18
C ALA A 54 -5.14 -1.89 -2.39
N VAL A 55 -5.95 -1.85 -1.32
CA VAL A 55 -7.39 -2.07 -1.45
C VAL A 55 -8.12 -0.89 -2.10
N CYS A 56 -7.60 0.34 -2.01
CA CYS A 56 -8.09 1.47 -2.81
C CYS A 56 -7.97 1.20 -4.32
N VAL A 57 -6.80 0.74 -4.79
CA VAL A 57 -6.59 0.34 -6.19
C VAL A 57 -7.58 -0.74 -6.61
N THR A 58 -7.83 -1.72 -5.74
CA THR A 58 -8.85 -2.77 -5.96
C THR A 58 -10.26 -2.19 -6.12
N HIS A 59 -10.66 -1.24 -5.28
CA HIS A 59 -11.97 -0.60 -5.36
C HIS A 59 -12.14 0.21 -6.63
N ALA A 60 -11.11 0.96 -7.03
CA ALA A 60 -11.09 1.74 -8.26
C ALA A 60 -11.25 0.82 -9.50
N ALA A 61 -10.50 -0.29 -9.56
CA ALA A 61 -10.61 -1.28 -10.62
C ALA A 61 -11.99 -1.96 -10.70
N ARG A 62 -12.70 -2.08 -9.57
CA ARG A 62 -14.07 -2.64 -9.50
C ARG A 62 -15.18 -1.62 -9.79
N GLY A 63 -14.83 -0.38 -10.15
CA GLY A 63 -15.81 0.68 -10.42
C GLY A 63 -16.50 1.19 -9.14
N ASN A 64 -15.83 1.15 -7.99
CA ASN A 64 -16.32 1.72 -6.73
C ASN A 64 -15.52 2.98 -6.33
N PRO A 65 -15.76 4.12 -7.01
CA PRO A 65 -14.96 5.33 -6.82
C PRO A 65 -15.14 5.96 -5.44
N ARG A 66 -16.34 5.85 -4.86
CA ARG A 66 -16.62 6.37 -3.50
C ARG A 66 -15.82 5.60 -2.44
N GLY A 67 -15.77 4.27 -2.57
CA GLY A 67 -14.97 3.42 -1.69
C GLY A 67 -13.48 3.69 -1.84
N ALA A 68 -13.00 3.78 -3.09
CA ALA A 68 -11.61 4.11 -3.39
C ALA A 68 -11.20 5.46 -2.79
N ALA A 69 -11.96 6.53 -3.01
CA ALA A 69 -11.68 7.85 -2.45
C ALA A 69 -11.62 7.85 -0.91
N THR A 70 -12.53 7.11 -0.26
CA THR A 70 -12.55 7.00 1.21
C THR A 70 -11.30 6.29 1.74
N LEU A 71 -10.86 5.24 1.06
CA LEU A 71 -9.66 4.48 1.44
C LEU A 71 -8.39 5.29 1.17
N LEU A 72 -8.36 6.03 0.07
CA LEU A 72 -7.24 6.89 -0.31
C LEU A 72 -6.98 7.99 0.73
N ASP A 73 -8.04 8.68 1.16
CA ASP A 73 -7.98 9.70 2.21
C ASP A 73 -7.51 9.13 3.56
N ARG A 74 -7.99 7.94 3.92
CA ARG A 74 -7.54 7.24 5.15
C ARG A 74 -6.09 6.80 5.07
N ALA A 75 -5.67 6.26 3.92
CA ALA A 75 -4.30 5.85 3.70
C ALA A 75 -3.34 7.03 3.86
N ALA A 76 -3.66 8.16 3.21
CA ALA A 76 -2.85 9.37 3.31
C ALA A 76 -2.68 9.86 4.75
N ARG A 77 -3.77 9.90 5.54
CA ARG A 77 -3.71 10.29 6.97
C ARG A 77 -2.85 9.34 7.80
N ASN A 78 -2.87 8.05 7.51
CA ASN A 78 -2.06 7.06 8.23
C ASN A 78 -0.57 7.14 7.87
N LEU A 79 -0.26 7.56 6.64
CA LEU A 79 1.12 7.70 6.15
C LEU A 79 1.77 9.04 6.51
N GLU A 80 0.99 10.11 6.66
CA GLU A 80 1.48 11.47 6.94
C GLU A 80 2.44 11.58 8.14
N PRO A 81 2.25 10.88 9.27
CA PRO A 81 3.20 10.90 10.39
C PRO A 81 4.60 10.36 10.08
N PHE A 82 4.76 9.56 9.02
CA PHE A 82 6.02 8.88 8.68
C PHE A 82 6.88 9.63 7.64
N VAL A 83 6.44 10.81 7.19
CA VAL A 83 7.16 11.60 6.17
C VAL A 83 8.59 11.97 6.58
N GLY A 84 8.82 12.22 7.87
CA GLY A 84 10.13 12.64 8.38
C GLY A 84 11.11 11.50 8.68
N ASP A 85 10.60 10.29 8.90
CA ASP A 85 11.38 9.10 9.26
C ASP A 85 10.62 7.84 8.83
N PRO A 86 10.66 7.50 7.52
CA PRO A 86 9.94 6.35 6.99
C PRO A 86 10.68 5.05 7.33
N PRO A 87 10.06 4.10 8.05
CA PRO A 87 10.69 2.82 8.34
C PRO A 87 10.69 1.91 7.09
N HIS A 88 11.62 0.95 7.04
CA HIS A 88 11.72 -0.10 5.99
C HIS A 88 11.92 0.43 4.55
N ASP A 89 12.51 1.62 4.41
CA ASP A 89 12.72 2.37 3.15
C ASP A 89 11.42 2.67 2.37
N VAL A 90 10.28 2.72 3.04
CA VAL A 90 8.98 3.02 2.42
C VAL A 90 8.99 4.41 1.81
N ASP A 91 8.55 4.55 0.56
CA ASP A 91 8.46 5.85 -0.13
C ASP A 91 7.23 6.64 0.31
N VAL A 92 7.14 6.99 1.58
CA VAL A 92 5.99 7.71 2.15
C VAL A 92 5.70 8.99 1.37
N VAL A 93 6.74 9.72 0.96
CA VAL A 93 6.61 10.96 0.19
C VAL A 93 6.01 10.68 -1.20
N GLY A 94 6.54 9.69 -1.92
CA GLY A 94 6.03 9.26 -3.22
C GLY A 94 4.61 8.71 -3.14
N LEU A 95 4.29 7.94 -2.10
CA LEU A 95 2.95 7.40 -1.87
C LEU A 95 1.93 8.50 -1.59
N LEU A 96 2.28 9.53 -0.82
CA LEU A 96 1.41 10.68 -0.59
C LEU A 96 1.23 11.52 -1.85
N ALA A 97 2.30 11.69 -2.64
CA ALA A 97 2.22 12.38 -3.93
C ALA A 97 1.31 11.62 -4.91
N TRP A 98 1.48 10.30 -5.01
CA TRP A 98 0.62 9.40 -5.77
C TRP A 98 -0.83 9.52 -5.31
N ALA A 99 -1.09 9.49 -4.00
CA ALA A 99 -2.43 9.57 -3.44
C ALA A 99 -3.12 10.91 -3.76
N ARG A 100 -2.38 12.02 -3.86
CA ARG A 100 -2.91 13.32 -4.26
C ARG A 100 -3.21 13.40 -5.76
N ALA A 101 -2.47 12.68 -6.58
CA ALA A 101 -2.63 12.66 -8.03
C ALA A 101 -3.65 11.61 -8.51
N ALA A 102 -3.98 10.63 -7.67
CA ALA A 102 -4.89 9.54 -7.99
C ALA A 102 -6.32 10.04 -8.25
N ASP A 103 -6.88 9.63 -9.38
CA ASP A 103 -8.31 9.80 -9.70
C ASP A 103 -9.06 8.48 -9.44
N PRO A 104 -9.79 8.34 -8.32
CA PRO A 104 -10.49 7.10 -8.00
C PRO A 104 -11.70 6.82 -8.91
N SER A 105 -12.04 7.72 -9.85
CA SER A 105 -13.12 7.51 -10.82
C SER A 105 -12.81 6.45 -11.89
N GLY A 106 -11.54 6.09 -12.06
CA GLY A 106 -11.08 5.08 -12.99
C GLY A 106 -9.99 4.16 -12.40
N PRO A 107 -9.46 3.21 -13.19
CA PRO A 107 -8.36 2.35 -12.76
C PRO A 107 -7.14 3.18 -12.34
N LEU A 108 -6.61 2.87 -11.16
CA LEU A 108 -5.41 3.52 -10.63
C LEU A 108 -4.17 2.71 -11.03
N ALA A 109 -3.12 3.40 -11.47
CA ALA A 109 -1.81 2.78 -11.65
C ALA A 109 -1.23 2.37 -10.28
N PRO A 110 -0.57 1.22 -10.16
CA PRO A 110 0.01 0.79 -8.89
C PRO A 110 1.06 1.80 -8.40
N PRO A 111 1.09 2.11 -7.10
CA PRO A 111 2.14 2.94 -6.53
C PRO A 111 3.45 2.17 -6.35
N SER A 112 4.57 2.89 -6.20
CA SER A 112 5.83 2.33 -5.74
C SER A 112 5.91 2.40 -4.21
N LEU A 113 6.05 1.26 -3.55
CA LEU A 113 6.05 1.15 -2.09
C LEU A 113 7.39 1.55 -1.45
N ARG A 114 8.53 1.42 -2.15
CA ARG A 114 9.87 1.66 -1.61
C ARG A 114 10.64 2.71 -2.39
N THR A 115 11.51 3.44 -1.69
CA THR A 115 12.44 4.42 -2.29
C THR A 115 13.53 3.66 -3.05
N GLY A 116 13.32 3.44 -4.35
CA GLY A 116 14.34 2.83 -5.22
C GLY A 116 14.00 1.46 -5.81
N SER A 117 12.73 1.04 -5.84
CA SER A 117 12.34 -0.05 -6.74
C SER A 117 12.62 0.39 -8.19
N PRO A 118 13.49 -0.31 -8.95
CA PRO A 118 13.55 -0.09 -10.39
C PRO A 118 12.18 -0.49 -10.95
N GLY A 119 11.51 0.43 -11.65
CA GLY A 119 10.34 0.07 -12.44
C GLY A 119 10.68 -1.10 -13.38
N PRO A 120 9.67 -1.91 -13.78
CA PRO A 120 9.94 -3.08 -14.61
C PRO A 120 10.65 -2.67 -15.91
N PRO A 121 11.55 -3.53 -16.45
CA PRO A 121 12.30 -3.25 -17.67
C PRO A 121 11.39 -3.07 -18.91
#